data_AF-A0A7S0F7R6-F1
#
_entry.id   AF-A0A7S0F7R6-F1
#
_cell.length_a   1.000
_cell.length_b   1.000
_cell.length_c   1.000
_cell.angle_alpha   90.00
_cell.angle_beta   90.00
_cell.angle_gamma   90.00
#
_symmetry.space_group_name_H-M   'P 1'
#
loop_
_entity.id
_entity.type
_entity.pdbx_description
1 polymer ?
#
loop_
_entity_poly.entity_id
_entity_poly.type
_entity_poly.pdbx_seq_one_letter_code
_entity_poly.pdbx_strand_id
1 'polypeptide(L)'
;GAIGEHRLDDISLFRPQGNSSTSIYEWRLDQPPWQSRAAKYELQVVTKSLVVALKAAPSQEEQLKVAFTIQQLLLLLDASGNNVTEATNQPSHSQKREMSKWLLDTLVEAGVYESVEPFWLSEFSIKDEKHRKRQPPFFSQLKTYHGWISEFCRWMIWNTKDCPLSRWKDFFFACRIVVRCETGLEAAEFILPLLVLDRICFGSVEEFESICQEFLLILDFESDNVMMDSGERQKAASGFFSMIETLEYWAEIETEQRFRSKKSLSRSNAKKSTSRRRNDNSLSNWPADDAITKIKDLISRVPLIDQAKAATKVGMHAKGLQLLELVARMDVVEDFFESSRGSRGDEMSSSCNYMQQSLLRNVNIDLMKTVLSNLNDCETLNVIGESSYLVNPLLQVTESIQWKEASGDFEGALQDYDRAAQARRFCDPIVESSIEEGELDCLLKLGRFESVLSRTTTEESCIDKISTKAFAVEAATHLGQWDKLSTLVSENETKGVEFCPRDVYRQATGKAMLSLRDRHWQSLAASLQTARVAFMDN
;
A
#
# COMPACT_ATOMS: atom_id res chain seq x y z
N GLY A 1 27.22 -56.81 8.27
CA GLY A 1 26.01 -56.46 9.04
C GLY A 1 26.32 -55.18 9.77
N ALA A 2 25.69 -54.05 9.48
CA ALA A 2 24.26 -53.76 9.53
C ALA A 2 23.70 -54.04 10.94
N ILE A 3 23.63 -52.98 11.75
CA ILE A 3 22.41 -52.47 12.41
C ILE A 3 22.74 -50.99 12.71
N GLY A 4 22.08 -50.08 12.00
CA GLY A 4 22.13 -48.64 12.22
C GLY A 4 20.78 -48.21 12.77
N GLU A 5 20.82 -47.52 13.91
CA GLU A 5 19.67 -46.91 14.57
C GLU A 5 19.04 -45.85 13.66
N HIS A 6 17.76 -46.02 13.36
CA HIS A 6 16.94 -45.04 12.64
C HIS A 6 16.63 -43.86 13.58
N ARG A 7 17.20 -42.69 13.30
CA ARG A 7 16.84 -41.41 13.91
C ARG A 7 15.56 -40.85 13.27
N LEU A 8 14.58 -40.59 14.12
CA LEU A 8 13.27 -39.96 13.85
C LEU A 8 13.34 -38.43 13.98
N ASP A 9 14.30 -37.76 13.33
CA ASP A 9 14.55 -36.32 13.56
C ASP A 9 13.98 -35.35 12.50
N ASP A 10 13.27 -35.81 11.45
CA ASP A 10 12.81 -34.92 10.37
C ASP A 10 11.38 -34.33 10.53
N ILE A 11 10.71 -34.56 11.67
CA ILE A 11 9.35 -34.02 11.94
C ILE A 11 9.40 -32.60 12.54
N SER A 12 10.58 -32.06 12.85
CA SER A 12 10.70 -30.73 13.50
C SER A 12 10.49 -29.53 12.56
N LEU A 13 10.23 -29.72 11.27
CA LEU A 13 10.01 -28.64 10.29
C LEU A 13 8.61 -27.99 10.35
N PHE A 14 7.70 -28.53 11.17
CA PHE A 14 6.32 -28.05 11.31
C PHE A 14 5.99 -27.50 12.70
N ARG A 15 6.98 -27.34 13.59
CA ARG A 15 6.71 -26.73 14.90
C ARG A 15 6.48 -25.23 14.71
N PRO A 16 5.27 -24.69 14.98
CA PRO A 16 5.12 -23.25 15.09
C PRO A 16 5.95 -22.84 16.32
N GLN A 17 6.97 -22.01 16.14
CA GLN A 17 7.53 -21.33 17.30
C GLN A 17 6.40 -20.49 17.91
N GLY A 18 6.19 -20.71 19.21
CA GLY A 18 4.90 -20.46 19.84
C GLY A 18 4.44 -19.01 19.85
N ASN A 19 3.13 -18.86 19.98
CA ASN A 19 2.40 -17.76 20.62
C ASN A 19 3.11 -16.39 20.65
N SER A 20 3.31 -15.82 19.47
CA SER A 20 3.26 -14.38 19.27
C SER A 20 2.20 -14.11 18.22
N SER A 21 1.41 -13.06 18.41
CA SER A 21 0.52 -12.50 17.40
C SER A 21 1.33 -11.88 16.26
N THR A 22 2.15 -12.70 15.59
CA THR A 22 2.91 -12.30 14.41
C THR A 22 1.88 -12.00 13.32
N SER A 23 1.94 -10.79 12.79
CA SER A 23 1.02 -10.36 11.73
C SER A 23 1.16 -11.32 10.53
N ILE A 24 0.06 -11.58 9.82
CA ILE A 24 0.08 -12.39 8.59
C ILE A 24 1.15 -11.86 7.61
N TYR A 25 1.33 -10.54 7.60
CA TYR A 25 2.34 -9.85 6.82
C TYR A 25 3.77 -10.21 7.23
N GLU A 26 4.09 -10.14 8.51
CA GLU A 26 5.43 -10.49 9.05
C GLU A 26 5.79 -11.95 8.74
N TRP A 27 4.84 -12.87 8.93
CA TRP A 27 5.05 -14.28 8.59
C TRP A 27 5.33 -14.49 7.09
N ARG A 28 4.63 -13.76 6.21
CA ARG A 28 4.82 -13.85 4.75
C ARG A 28 6.21 -13.38 4.34
N LEU A 29 6.71 -12.32 4.96
CA LEU A 29 8.05 -11.79 4.71
C LEU A 29 9.14 -12.84 5.00
N ASP A 30 8.99 -13.61 6.08
CA ASP A 30 9.99 -14.60 6.52
C ASP A 30 9.96 -15.93 5.74
N GLN A 31 9.02 -16.12 4.81
CA GLN A 31 8.77 -17.42 4.18
C GLN A 31 8.83 -17.39 2.65
N PRO A 32 9.86 -16.82 1.98
CA PRO A 32 9.85 -16.65 0.54
C PRO A 32 9.56 -17.96 -0.23
N PRO A 33 8.91 -17.89 -1.42
CA PRO A 33 8.37 -19.05 -2.12
C PRO A 33 9.41 -20.08 -2.59
N TRP A 34 10.69 -19.70 -2.69
CA TRP A 34 11.80 -20.63 -2.97
C TRP A 34 12.36 -21.33 -1.72
N GLN A 35 12.05 -20.84 -0.52
CA GLN A 35 12.41 -21.49 0.76
C GLN A 35 11.23 -22.27 1.37
N SER A 36 10.02 -22.01 0.91
CA SER A 36 8.77 -22.54 1.46
C SER A 36 8.03 -23.47 0.50
N ARG A 37 7.27 -24.41 1.07
CA ARG A 37 6.33 -25.25 0.30
C ARG A 37 4.98 -24.54 0.19
N ALA A 38 4.27 -24.76 -0.92
CA ALA A 38 2.91 -24.25 -1.12
C ALA A 38 1.97 -24.63 0.05
N ALA A 39 2.12 -25.84 0.61
CA ALA A 39 1.38 -26.31 1.77
C ALA A 39 1.45 -25.39 3.01
N LYS A 40 2.57 -24.67 3.23
CA LYS A 40 2.66 -23.70 4.34
C LYS A 40 1.77 -22.49 4.10
N TYR A 41 1.72 -22.01 2.86
CA TYR A 41 0.86 -20.90 2.46
C TYR A 41 -0.61 -21.30 2.44
N GLU A 42 -0.92 -22.49 1.96
CA GLU A 42 -2.27 -23.10 2.01
C GLU A 42 -2.80 -23.12 3.45
N LEU A 43 -2.00 -23.62 4.39
CA LEU A 43 -2.35 -23.67 5.81
C LEU A 43 -2.54 -22.26 6.40
N GLN A 44 -1.67 -21.31 6.07
CA GLN A 44 -1.77 -19.94 6.60
C GLN A 44 -3.02 -19.22 6.09
N VAL A 45 -3.35 -19.37 4.80
CA VAL A 45 -4.57 -18.81 4.20
C VAL A 45 -5.80 -19.40 4.87
N VAL A 46 -5.85 -20.73 5.08
CA VAL A 46 -6.97 -21.40 5.76
C VAL A 46 -7.11 -20.89 7.20
N THR A 47 -6.03 -20.88 7.97
CA THR A 47 -6.09 -20.63 9.41
C THR A 47 -6.31 -19.15 9.76
N LYS A 48 -5.77 -18.22 8.97
CA LYS A 48 -5.78 -16.79 9.32
C LYS A 48 -6.75 -15.95 8.49
N SER A 49 -6.91 -16.22 7.19
CA SER A 49 -7.75 -15.39 6.32
C SER A 49 -9.13 -15.99 6.07
N LEU A 50 -9.21 -17.29 5.72
CA LEU A 50 -10.48 -17.90 5.29
C LEU A 50 -11.46 -18.12 6.44
N VAL A 51 -10.99 -18.47 7.64
CA VAL A 51 -11.86 -18.67 8.80
C VAL A 51 -12.45 -17.35 9.28
N VAL A 52 -11.68 -16.26 9.18
CA VAL A 52 -12.15 -14.91 9.48
C VAL A 52 -13.16 -14.48 8.43
N ALA A 53 -12.85 -14.65 7.14
CA ALA A 53 -13.76 -14.36 6.03
C ALA A 53 -15.08 -15.13 6.12
N LEU A 54 -15.03 -16.41 6.52
CA LEU A 54 -16.21 -17.25 6.71
C LEU A 54 -17.13 -16.69 7.81
N LYS A 55 -16.55 -16.25 8.94
CA LYS A 55 -17.29 -15.66 10.06
C LYS A 55 -17.83 -14.27 9.74
N ALA A 56 -17.13 -13.50 8.92
CA ALA A 56 -17.49 -12.14 8.53
C ALA A 56 -18.47 -12.08 7.35
N ALA A 57 -18.73 -13.19 6.66
CA ALA A 57 -19.52 -13.20 5.44
C ALA A 57 -20.99 -12.78 5.68
N PRO A 58 -21.50 -11.76 4.97
CA PRO A 58 -22.83 -11.17 5.20
C PRO A 58 -23.96 -12.03 4.64
N SER A 59 -23.65 -12.93 3.70
CA SER A 59 -24.62 -13.77 3.01
C SER A 59 -24.25 -15.25 3.08
N GLN A 60 -25.27 -16.12 3.10
CA GLN A 60 -25.08 -17.57 3.04
C GLN A 60 -24.38 -18.00 1.74
N GLU A 61 -24.60 -17.27 0.63
CA GLU A 61 -23.94 -17.55 -0.64
C GLU A 61 -22.42 -17.32 -0.56
N GLU A 62 -21.97 -16.24 0.09
CA GLU A 62 -20.56 -15.99 0.32
C GLU A 62 -19.93 -16.98 1.29
N GLN A 63 -20.65 -17.37 2.35
CA GLN A 63 -20.20 -18.42 3.26
C GLN A 63 -19.95 -19.73 2.52
N LEU A 64 -20.83 -20.12 1.60
CA LEU A 64 -20.65 -21.32 0.77
C LEU A 64 -19.46 -21.21 -0.20
N LYS A 65 -19.20 -20.02 -0.75
CA LYS A 65 -18.04 -19.76 -1.61
C LYS A 65 -16.72 -19.90 -0.85
N VAL A 66 -16.64 -19.32 0.36
CA VAL A 66 -15.46 -19.44 1.23
C VAL A 66 -15.28 -20.88 1.70
N ALA A 67 -16.36 -21.55 2.11
CA ALA A 67 -16.35 -22.97 2.51
C ALA A 67 -15.84 -23.88 1.39
N PHE A 68 -16.22 -23.63 0.14
CA PHE A 68 -15.69 -24.36 -1.01
C PHE A 68 -14.18 -24.19 -1.15
N THR A 69 -13.66 -22.96 -1.03
CA THR A 69 -12.20 -22.72 -1.09
C THR A 69 -11.47 -23.42 0.07
N ILE A 70 -12.02 -23.37 1.29
CA ILE A 70 -11.47 -24.13 2.43
C ILE A 70 -11.39 -25.61 2.08
N GLN A 71 -12.46 -26.20 1.57
CA GLN A 71 -12.48 -27.61 1.19
C GLN A 71 -11.40 -27.95 0.15
N GLN A 72 -11.26 -27.14 -0.91
CA GLN A 72 -10.26 -27.40 -1.94
C GLN A 72 -8.83 -27.32 -1.38
N LEU A 73 -8.54 -26.34 -0.53
CA LEU A 73 -7.22 -26.19 0.08
C LEU A 73 -6.90 -27.35 1.04
N LEU A 74 -7.87 -27.83 1.81
CA LEU A 74 -7.66 -29.00 2.67
C LEU A 74 -7.35 -30.27 1.88
N LEU A 75 -8.00 -30.45 0.72
CA LEU A 75 -7.71 -31.58 -0.17
C LEU A 75 -6.29 -31.48 -0.75
N LEU A 76 -5.84 -30.28 -1.11
CA LEU A 76 -4.47 -30.06 -1.56
C LEU A 76 -3.45 -30.31 -0.44
N LEU A 77 -3.74 -29.84 0.77
CA LEU A 77 -2.92 -30.08 1.96
C LEU A 77 -2.78 -31.58 2.23
N ASP A 78 -3.89 -32.32 2.25
CA ASP A 78 -3.89 -33.77 2.50
C ASP A 78 -3.10 -34.53 1.42
N ALA A 79 -3.29 -34.16 0.14
CA ALA A 79 -2.50 -34.71 -0.97
C ALA A 79 -1.00 -34.39 -0.83
N SER A 80 -0.66 -33.20 -0.34
CA SER A 80 0.73 -32.79 -0.13
C SER A 80 1.43 -33.57 0.99
N GLY A 81 0.69 -33.99 2.02
CA GLY A 81 1.19 -34.80 3.14
C GLY A 81 1.35 -36.29 2.81
N ASN A 82 0.48 -36.83 1.95
CA ASN A 82 0.47 -38.26 1.58
C ASN A 82 1.53 -38.65 0.53
N ASN A 83 2.22 -37.68 -0.09
CA ASN A 83 3.28 -37.94 -1.09
C ASN A 83 4.56 -38.59 -0.53
N VAL A 84 4.63 -38.91 0.78
CA VAL A 84 5.79 -39.60 1.40
C VAL A 84 5.58 -41.12 1.51
N THR A 85 4.36 -41.64 1.31
CA THR A 85 4.10 -43.09 1.41
C THR A 85 3.43 -43.62 0.16
N GLU A 86 4.31 -44.15 -0.70
CA GLU A 86 4.07 -45.26 -1.64
C GLU A 86 3.05 -45.04 -2.77
N ALA A 87 3.62 -44.83 -3.96
CA ALA A 87 3.03 -45.28 -5.21
C ALA A 87 2.74 -46.79 -5.14
N THR A 88 1.53 -47.16 -4.72
CA THR A 88 0.97 -48.48 -5.04
C THR A 88 -0.49 -48.33 -5.46
N ASN A 89 -0.74 -48.79 -6.68
CA ASN A 89 -2.01 -48.74 -7.39
C ASN A 89 -3.17 -49.36 -6.59
N GLN A 90 -4.27 -48.63 -6.41
CA GLN A 90 -5.65 -49.05 -6.80
C GLN A 90 -6.69 -47.99 -6.40
N PRO A 91 -7.72 -47.72 -7.23
CA PRO A 91 -8.80 -46.79 -6.89
C PRO A 91 -9.91 -47.55 -6.15
N SER A 92 -9.90 -47.52 -4.81
CA SER A 92 -11.01 -48.03 -4.00
C SER A 92 -11.98 -46.89 -3.69
N HIS A 93 -13.10 -46.86 -4.40
CA HIS A 93 -14.29 -46.12 -4.00
C HIS A 93 -14.72 -46.53 -2.58
N SER A 94 -15.14 -45.55 -1.77
CA SER A 94 -15.89 -45.69 -0.50
C SER A 94 -15.15 -46.03 0.80
N GLN A 95 -13.95 -45.50 1.03
CA GLN A 95 -13.47 -45.29 2.41
C GLN A 95 -13.78 -43.85 2.83
N LYS A 96 -14.41 -43.69 4.01
CA LYS A 96 -14.67 -42.40 4.63
C LYS A 96 -13.38 -41.56 4.56
N ARG A 97 -13.46 -40.31 4.10
CA ARG A 97 -12.32 -39.37 4.10
C ARG A 97 -11.88 -39.15 5.55
N GLU A 98 -10.99 -39.99 6.05
CA GLU A 98 -10.31 -39.74 7.31
C GLU A 98 -9.22 -38.70 7.02
N MET A 99 -9.26 -37.59 7.77
CA MET A 99 -8.28 -36.52 7.65
C MET A 99 -6.92 -37.03 8.15
N SER A 100 -5.83 -36.73 7.42
CA SER A 100 -4.49 -37.09 7.86
C SER A 100 -4.21 -36.59 9.28
N LYS A 101 -3.63 -37.44 10.13
CA LYS A 101 -3.38 -37.13 11.55
C LYS A 101 -2.55 -35.85 11.75
N TRP A 102 -1.59 -35.59 10.88
CA TRP A 102 -0.77 -34.36 10.94
C TRP A 102 -1.62 -33.10 10.68
N LEU A 103 -2.56 -33.16 9.74
CA LEU A 103 -3.44 -32.04 9.38
C LEU A 103 -4.43 -31.77 10.51
N LEU A 104 -4.95 -32.83 11.12
CA LEU A 104 -5.79 -32.75 12.31
C LEU A 104 -5.06 -32.07 13.48
N ASP A 105 -3.87 -32.56 13.83
CA ASP A 105 -3.05 -32.00 14.92
C ASP A 105 -2.74 -30.51 14.65
N THR A 106 -2.42 -30.15 13.40
CA THR A 106 -2.12 -28.76 13.01
C THR A 106 -3.34 -27.84 13.08
N LEU A 107 -4.52 -28.30 12.67
CA LEU A 107 -5.76 -27.51 12.73
C LEU A 107 -6.27 -27.33 14.17
N VAL A 108 -6.02 -28.33 15.02
CA VAL A 108 -6.31 -28.26 16.47
C VAL A 108 -5.35 -27.29 17.15
N GLU A 109 -4.05 -27.34 16.85
CA GLU A 109 -3.06 -26.38 17.35
C GLU A 109 -3.38 -24.93 16.91
N ALA A 110 -3.92 -24.75 15.70
CA ALA A 110 -4.36 -23.45 15.21
C ALA A 110 -5.71 -22.97 15.79
N GLY A 111 -6.45 -23.82 16.53
CA GLY A 111 -7.76 -23.49 17.09
C GLY A 111 -8.87 -23.33 16.05
N VAL A 112 -8.68 -23.88 14.85
CA VAL A 112 -9.55 -23.67 13.68
C VAL A 112 -10.39 -24.91 13.36
N TYR A 113 -10.04 -26.07 13.95
CA TYR A 113 -10.65 -27.36 13.67
C TYR A 113 -12.19 -27.34 13.70
N GLU A 114 -12.80 -26.82 14.77
CA GLU A 114 -14.26 -26.78 14.92
C GLU A 114 -14.97 -26.00 13.81
N SER A 115 -14.30 -25.01 13.22
CA SER A 115 -14.85 -24.22 12.11
C SER A 115 -14.68 -24.91 10.76
N VAL A 116 -13.76 -25.86 10.63
CA VAL A 116 -13.33 -26.44 9.34
C VAL A 116 -13.78 -27.88 9.16
N GLU A 117 -13.92 -28.65 10.24
CA GLU A 117 -14.48 -30.00 10.28
C GLU A 117 -15.75 -30.19 9.43
N PRO A 118 -16.79 -29.31 9.51
CA PRO A 118 -18.00 -29.51 8.71
C PRO A 118 -17.77 -29.49 7.20
N PHE A 119 -16.71 -28.82 6.72
CA PHE A 119 -16.42 -28.66 5.30
C PHE A 119 -15.59 -29.82 4.72
N TRP A 120 -14.93 -30.60 5.58
CA TRP A 120 -14.19 -31.79 5.17
C TRP A 120 -15.12 -32.92 4.70
N LEU A 121 -16.28 -33.04 5.36
CA LEU A 121 -17.27 -34.09 5.09
C LEU A 121 -18.34 -33.69 4.05
N SER A 122 -18.46 -32.40 3.73
CA SER A 122 -19.40 -31.90 2.74
C SER A 122 -18.91 -32.09 1.30
N GLU A 123 -19.82 -32.31 0.34
CA GLU A 123 -19.50 -32.29 -1.09
C GLU A 123 -19.97 -30.97 -1.71
N PHE A 124 -19.13 -29.93 -1.72
CA PHE A 124 -19.44 -28.72 -2.46
C PHE A 124 -18.95 -28.85 -3.91
N SER A 125 -19.85 -28.61 -4.85
CA SER A 125 -19.53 -28.50 -6.28
C SER A 125 -20.14 -27.22 -6.81
N ILE A 126 -19.28 -26.25 -7.13
CA ILE A 126 -19.69 -25.02 -7.79
C ILE A 126 -19.48 -25.22 -9.30
N LYS A 127 -20.54 -25.02 -10.09
CA LYS A 127 -20.42 -25.00 -11.54
C LYS A 127 -19.55 -23.81 -11.94
N ASP A 128 -18.37 -24.07 -12.49
CA ASP A 128 -17.51 -23.02 -13.02
C ASP A 128 -18.28 -22.27 -14.13
N GLU A 129 -18.64 -21.00 -13.88
CA GLU A 129 -19.21 -20.14 -14.91
C GLU A 129 -18.20 -19.94 -16.04
N LYS A 130 -18.68 -19.95 -17.30
CA LYS A 130 -17.86 -19.67 -18.48
C LYS A 130 -17.18 -18.31 -18.30
N HIS A 131 -15.87 -18.35 -18.09
CA HIS A 131 -15.06 -17.15 -17.90
C HIS A 131 -15.12 -16.29 -19.16
N ARG A 132 -15.55 -15.03 -19.02
CA ARG A 132 -15.36 -14.04 -20.09
C ARG A 132 -13.89 -13.64 -20.04
N LYS A 133 -13.13 -13.89 -21.10
CA LYS A 133 -11.72 -13.48 -21.22
C LYS A 133 -11.63 -11.96 -21.31
N ARG A 134 -11.76 -11.28 -20.18
CA ARG A 134 -11.40 -9.87 -20.07
C ARG A 134 -9.87 -9.79 -20.00
N GLN A 135 -9.31 -8.85 -20.71
CA GLN A 135 -7.87 -8.59 -20.74
C GLN A 135 -7.61 -7.23 -20.08
N PRO A 136 -6.45 -7.05 -19.42
CA PRO A 136 -6.02 -5.76 -18.92
C PRO A 136 -5.94 -4.72 -20.07
N PRO A 137 -6.08 -3.42 -19.79
CA PRO A 137 -6.08 -2.80 -18.47
C PRO A 137 -7.45 -2.78 -17.78
N PHE A 138 -7.51 -3.24 -16.53
CA PHE A 138 -8.67 -3.27 -15.65
C PHE A 138 -8.79 -2.01 -14.79
N PHE A 139 -7.65 -1.44 -14.37
CA PHE A 139 -7.62 -0.31 -13.43
C PHE A 139 -8.41 0.91 -13.93
N SER A 140 -8.32 1.22 -15.23
CA SER A 140 -9.04 2.35 -15.83
C SER A 140 -10.55 2.11 -15.99
N GLN A 141 -10.97 0.84 -16.06
CA GLN A 141 -12.35 0.47 -16.38
C GLN A 141 -13.24 0.26 -15.14
N LEU A 142 -12.62 -0.07 -14.01
CA LEU A 142 -13.33 -0.48 -12.79
C LEU A 142 -13.41 0.68 -11.80
N LYS A 143 -14.50 0.70 -11.02
CA LYS A 143 -14.82 1.80 -10.09
C LYS A 143 -14.35 1.56 -8.66
N THR A 144 -14.04 0.31 -8.31
CA THR A 144 -13.71 -0.10 -6.93
C THR A 144 -12.40 -0.87 -6.89
N TYR A 145 -11.66 -0.70 -5.79
CA TYR A 145 -10.41 -1.40 -5.51
C TYR A 145 -10.63 -2.92 -5.48
N HIS A 146 -11.68 -3.38 -4.79
CA HIS A 146 -12.06 -4.79 -4.75
C HIS A 146 -12.31 -5.36 -6.15
N GLY A 147 -13.03 -4.62 -6.99
CA GLY A 147 -13.31 -5.02 -8.37
C GLY A 147 -12.02 -5.21 -9.16
N TRP A 148 -11.09 -4.25 -9.03
CA TRP A 148 -9.78 -4.32 -9.69
C TRP A 148 -8.94 -5.51 -9.21
N ILE A 149 -8.70 -5.65 -7.90
CA ILE A 149 -7.84 -6.72 -7.37
C ILE A 149 -8.44 -8.11 -7.66
N SER A 150 -9.77 -8.25 -7.60
CA SER A 150 -10.46 -9.49 -7.94
C SER A 150 -10.24 -9.86 -9.40
N GLU A 151 -10.51 -8.95 -10.34
CA GLU A 151 -10.37 -9.23 -11.78
C GLU A 151 -8.90 -9.42 -12.17
N PHE A 152 -7.98 -8.65 -11.58
CA PHE A 152 -6.55 -8.78 -11.83
C PHE A 152 -6.00 -10.12 -11.33
N CYS A 153 -6.32 -10.52 -10.11
CA CYS A 153 -5.95 -11.84 -9.58
C CYS A 153 -6.59 -12.98 -10.39
N ARG A 154 -7.86 -12.84 -10.81
CA ARG A 154 -8.52 -13.84 -11.66
C ARG A 154 -7.81 -13.97 -13.00
N TRP A 155 -7.50 -12.88 -13.68
CA TRP A 155 -6.77 -12.93 -14.93
C TRP A 155 -5.45 -13.70 -14.77
N MET A 156 -4.68 -13.44 -13.71
CA MET A 156 -3.45 -14.17 -13.41
C MET A 156 -3.69 -15.65 -13.09
N ILE A 157 -4.68 -16.00 -12.25
CA ILE A 157 -4.99 -17.38 -11.86
C ILE A 157 -5.35 -18.23 -13.08
N TRP A 158 -6.14 -17.69 -14.02
CA TRP A 158 -6.56 -18.41 -15.21
C TRP A 158 -5.39 -18.65 -16.16
N ASN A 159 -4.54 -17.63 -16.37
CA ASN A 159 -3.32 -17.79 -17.15
C ASN A 159 -2.31 -18.75 -16.48
N THR A 160 -2.37 -18.85 -15.14
CA THR A 160 -1.53 -19.78 -14.38
C THR A 160 -1.97 -21.23 -14.56
N LYS A 161 -3.28 -21.49 -14.62
CA LYS A 161 -3.83 -22.83 -14.86
C LYS A 161 -3.33 -23.43 -16.17
N ASP A 162 -3.24 -22.60 -17.20
CA ASP A 162 -2.83 -23.02 -18.55
C ASP A 162 -1.29 -23.10 -18.69
N CYS A 163 -0.53 -22.64 -17.69
CA CYS A 163 0.93 -22.70 -17.67
C CYS A 163 1.43 -24.03 -17.06
N PRO A 164 2.09 -24.91 -17.83
CA PRO A 164 2.59 -26.19 -17.32
C PRO A 164 3.80 -26.03 -16.37
N LEU A 165 4.46 -24.87 -16.38
CA LEU A 165 5.65 -24.59 -15.58
C LEU A 165 5.30 -24.13 -14.16
N SER A 166 4.10 -23.59 -13.94
CA SER A 166 3.68 -23.18 -12.60
C SER A 166 3.33 -24.39 -11.74
N ARG A 167 4.08 -24.57 -10.66
CA ARG A 167 3.86 -25.62 -9.67
C ARG A 167 2.81 -25.27 -8.62
N TRP A 168 2.44 -23.99 -8.52
CA TRP A 168 1.48 -23.46 -7.54
C TRP A 168 0.08 -23.26 -8.16
N LYS A 169 -0.11 -23.69 -9.42
CA LYS A 169 -1.37 -23.56 -10.16
C LYS A 169 -2.58 -24.12 -9.43
N ASP A 170 -2.42 -25.23 -8.71
CA ASP A 170 -3.54 -25.89 -8.02
C ASP A 170 -3.97 -25.07 -6.79
N PHE A 171 -3.01 -24.54 -6.04
CA PHE A 171 -3.24 -23.59 -4.94
C PHE A 171 -3.97 -22.34 -5.42
N PHE A 172 -3.46 -21.69 -6.47
CA PHE A 172 -4.08 -20.50 -7.04
C PHE A 172 -5.49 -20.78 -7.57
N PHE A 173 -5.68 -21.93 -8.24
CA PHE A 173 -6.98 -22.33 -8.76
C PHE A 173 -7.99 -22.63 -7.65
N ALA A 174 -7.55 -23.16 -6.50
CA ALA A 174 -8.42 -23.34 -5.33
C ALA A 174 -8.90 -21.99 -4.75
N CYS A 175 -8.04 -20.96 -4.81
CA CYS A 175 -8.36 -19.61 -4.32
C CYS A 175 -9.22 -18.76 -5.27
N ARG A 176 -9.53 -19.26 -6.48
CA ARG A 176 -10.25 -18.48 -7.52
C ARG A 176 -11.63 -17.94 -7.10
N ILE A 177 -12.28 -18.61 -6.16
CA ILE A 177 -13.63 -18.29 -5.70
C ILE A 177 -13.57 -17.27 -4.57
N VAL A 178 -12.65 -17.43 -3.60
CA VAL A 178 -12.52 -16.49 -2.50
C VAL A 178 -12.13 -15.09 -3.00
N VAL A 179 -11.24 -15.00 -3.99
CA VAL A 179 -10.80 -13.73 -4.59
C VAL A 179 -11.98 -12.94 -5.21
N ARG A 180 -13.07 -13.62 -5.61
CA ARG A 180 -14.27 -12.96 -6.17
C ARG A 180 -15.16 -12.36 -5.07
N CYS A 181 -15.05 -12.82 -3.83
CA CYS A 181 -15.92 -12.37 -2.75
C CYS A 181 -15.38 -11.10 -2.11
N GLU A 182 -16.23 -10.17 -1.70
CA GLU A 182 -15.82 -8.96 -0.99
C GLU A 182 -15.15 -9.29 0.35
N THR A 183 -15.68 -10.30 1.04
CA THR A 183 -15.11 -10.88 2.27
C THR A 183 -13.78 -11.59 2.07
N GLY A 184 -13.37 -11.83 0.82
CA GLY A 184 -12.11 -12.46 0.45
C GLY A 184 -10.98 -11.49 0.12
N LEU A 185 -11.17 -10.18 0.34
CA LEU A 185 -10.18 -9.15 -0.01
C LEU A 185 -8.81 -9.41 0.64
N GLU A 186 -8.77 -9.71 1.94
CA GLU A 186 -7.52 -10.02 2.64
C GLU A 186 -6.79 -11.22 2.05
N ALA A 187 -7.53 -12.24 1.60
CA ALA A 187 -6.95 -13.40 0.94
C ALA A 187 -6.38 -13.04 -0.44
N ALA A 188 -7.04 -12.14 -1.18
CA ALA A 188 -6.53 -11.64 -2.46
C ALA A 188 -5.24 -10.82 -2.27
N GLU A 189 -5.20 -9.91 -1.30
CA GLU A 189 -3.99 -9.12 -0.95
C GLU A 189 -2.84 -10.00 -0.46
N PHE A 190 -3.16 -11.07 0.27
CA PHE A 190 -2.16 -12.04 0.73
C PHE A 190 -1.50 -12.78 -0.44
N ILE A 191 -2.32 -13.24 -1.41
CA ILE A 191 -1.89 -14.07 -2.54
C ILE A 191 -1.28 -13.24 -3.67
N LEU A 192 -1.62 -11.95 -3.79
CA LEU A 192 -1.20 -11.07 -4.89
C LEU A 192 0.32 -11.09 -5.17
N PRO A 193 1.23 -10.94 -4.19
CA PRO A 193 2.68 -10.98 -4.46
C PRO A 193 3.14 -12.32 -5.02
N LEU A 194 2.50 -13.43 -4.62
CA LEU A 194 2.83 -14.77 -5.11
C LEU A 194 2.35 -14.96 -6.56
N LEU A 195 1.16 -14.45 -6.90
CA LEU A 195 0.64 -14.50 -8.26
C LEU A 195 1.50 -13.68 -9.21
N VAL A 196 1.84 -12.45 -8.83
CA VAL A 196 2.71 -11.59 -9.65
C VAL A 196 4.05 -12.25 -9.86
N LEU A 197 4.66 -12.79 -8.79
CA LEU A 197 5.95 -13.45 -8.90
C LEU A 197 5.90 -14.74 -9.75
N ASP A 198 4.82 -15.51 -9.68
CA ASP A 198 4.60 -16.67 -10.55
C ASP A 198 4.50 -16.24 -12.02
N ARG A 199 3.76 -15.18 -12.31
CA ARG A 199 3.58 -14.67 -13.69
C ARG A 199 4.85 -14.07 -14.27
N ILE A 200 5.64 -13.32 -13.51
CA ILE A 200 6.90 -12.78 -14.04
C ILE A 200 7.98 -13.86 -14.24
N CYS A 201 7.90 -14.98 -13.51
CA CYS A 201 8.85 -16.09 -13.63
C CYS A 201 8.46 -17.10 -14.71
N PHE A 202 7.18 -17.44 -14.85
CA PHE A 202 6.69 -18.54 -15.70
C PHE A 202 5.70 -18.09 -16.78
N GLY A 203 5.33 -16.81 -16.82
CA GLY A 203 4.41 -16.24 -17.79
C GLY A 203 5.10 -15.83 -19.10
N SER A 204 4.29 -15.32 -20.02
CA SER A 204 4.77 -14.77 -21.29
C SER A 204 5.29 -13.33 -21.13
N VAL A 205 6.05 -12.85 -22.12
CA VAL A 205 6.49 -11.44 -22.15
C VAL A 205 5.30 -10.48 -22.25
N GLU A 206 4.23 -10.87 -22.96
CA GLU A 206 3.00 -10.08 -23.07
C GLU A 206 2.28 -9.95 -21.72
N GLU A 207 2.26 -11.04 -20.93
CA GLU A 207 1.71 -11.02 -19.57
C GLU A 207 2.54 -10.11 -18.65
N PHE A 208 3.86 -10.15 -18.77
CA PHE A 208 4.76 -9.27 -18.03
C PHE A 208 4.51 -7.79 -18.35
N GLU A 209 4.46 -7.42 -19.64
CA GLU A 209 4.19 -6.04 -20.04
C GLU A 209 2.77 -5.59 -19.65
N SER A 210 1.78 -6.48 -19.67
CA SER A 210 0.44 -6.19 -19.17
C SER A 210 0.40 -5.88 -17.67
N ILE A 211 1.19 -6.61 -16.87
CA ILE A 211 1.35 -6.36 -15.43
C ILE A 211 2.02 -5.00 -15.20
N CYS A 212 3.09 -4.70 -15.93
CA CYS A 212 3.76 -3.40 -15.85
C CYS A 212 2.81 -2.25 -16.20
N GLN A 213 2.00 -2.41 -17.25
CA GLN A 213 1.03 -1.39 -17.66
C GLN A 213 -0.01 -1.12 -16.57
N GLU A 214 -0.53 -2.15 -15.90
CA GLU A 214 -1.43 -1.99 -14.76
C GLU A 214 -0.76 -1.21 -13.62
N PHE A 215 0.50 -1.52 -13.31
CA PHE A 215 1.23 -0.83 -12.25
C PHE A 215 1.47 0.64 -12.57
N LEU A 216 1.80 0.97 -13.82
CA LEU A 216 1.94 2.36 -14.25
C LEU A 216 0.61 3.13 -14.16
N LEU A 217 -0.52 2.48 -14.49
CA LEU A 217 -1.85 3.10 -14.35
C LEU A 217 -2.24 3.34 -12.89
N ILE A 218 -1.81 2.49 -11.95
CA ILE A 218 -2.03 2.70 -10.52
C ILE A 218 -1.25 3.92 -10.01
N LEU A 219 -0.05 4.15 -10.54
CA LEU A 219 0.82 5.24 -10.14
C LEU A 219 0.47 6.57 -10.82
N ASP A 220 -0.28 6.53 -11.91
CA ASP A 220 -0.74 7.72 -12.62
C ASP A 220 -1.97 8.35 -11.93
N PHE A 221 -1.70 9.29 -11.02
CA PHE A 221 -2.71 10.12 -10.37
C PHE A 221 -3.02 11.40 -11.15
N GLU A 222 -2.35 11.67 -12.27
CA GLU A 222 -2.53 12.89 -13.07
C GLU A 222 -3.58 12.70 -14.17
N SER A 223 -3.92 11.46 -14.54
CA SER A 223 -4.93 11.20 -15.57
C SER A 223 -6.38 11.15 -15.03
N ASP A 224 -7.24 11.95 -15.66
CA ASP A 224 -8.70 11.96 -15.44
C ASP A 224 -9.40 10.74 -16.07
N ASN A 225 -8.67 9.88 -16.78
CA ASN A 225 -9.22 8.75 -17.54
C ASN A 225 -9.61 7.53 -16.68
N VAL A 226 -9.40 7.60 -15.36
CA VAL A 226 -9.66 6.49 -14.44
C VAL A 226 -11.03 6.66 -13.77
N MET A 227 -11.88 5.65 -13.88
CA MET A 227 -13.26 5.67 -13.35
C MET A 227 -13.35 5.49 -11.82
N MET A 228 -12.24 5.17 -11.16
CA MET A 228 -12.14 4.92 -9.73
C MET A 228 -12.04 6.24 -8.94
N ASP A 229 -12.74 6.31 -7.82
CA ASP A 229 -12.68 7.45 -6.89
C ASP A 229 -11.29 7.55 -6.20
N SER A 230 -10.92 8.75 -5.75
CA SER A 230 -9.65 9.04 -5.09
C SER A 230 -9.36 8.10 -3.92
N GLY A 231 -10.34 7.84 -3.04
CA GLY A 231 -10.15 6.96 -1.88
C GLY A 231 -9.89 5.49 -2.27
N GLU A 232 -10.55 5.01 -3.33
CA GLU A 232 -10.33 3.66 -3.85
C GLU A 232 -8.97 3.55 -4.58
N ARG A 233 -8.54 4.60 -5.29
CA ARG A 233 -7.19 4.66 -5.88
C ARG A 233 -6.10 4.63 -4.82
N GLN A 234 -6.31 5.31 -3.68
CA GLN A 234 -5.37 5.29 -2.56
C GLN A 234 -5.19 3.88 -1.99
N LYS A 235 -6.28 3.11 -1.86
CA LYS A 235 -6.21 1.70 -1.45
C LYS A 235 -5.44 0.85 -2.46
N ALA A 236 -5.67 1.08 -3.76
CA ALA A 236 -4.95 0.38 -4.82
C ALA A 236 -3.45 0.65 -4.80
N ALA A 237 -3.06 1.91 -4.67
CA ALA A 237 -1.66 2.31 -4.55
C ALA A 237 -1.01 1.75 -3.28
N SER A 238 -1.71 1.75 -2.14
CA SER A 238 -1.23 1.15 -0.89
C SER A 238 -1.01 -0.37 -1.04
N GLY A 239 -1.94 -1.06 -1.68
CA GLY A 239 -1.81 -2.49 -1.99
C GLY A 239 -0.64 -2.78 -2.93
N PHE A 240 -0.43 -1.93 -3.94
CA PHE A 240 0.73 -1.98 -4.83
C PHE A 240 2.05 -1.82 -4.06
N PHE A 241 2.18 -0.81 -3.20
CA PHE A 241 3.39 -0.60 -2.41
C PHE A 241 3.69 -1.79 -1.49
N SER A 242 2.69 -2.29 -0.76
CA SER A 242 2.83 -3.47 0.11
C SER A 242 3.32 -4.70 -0.66
N MET A 243 2.83 -4.89 -1.89
CA MET A 243 3.25 -5.98 -2.77
C MET A 243 4.70 -5.80 -3.24
N ILE A 244 5.08 -4.62 -3.76
CA ILE A 244 6.45 -4.35 -4.21
C ILE A 244 7.45 -4.50 -3.05
N GLU A 245 7.14 -3.96 -1.88
CA GLU A 245 7.97 -4.10 -0.68
C GLU A 245 8.16 -5.57 -0.29
N THR A 246 7.12 -6.39 -0.41
CA THR A 246 7.22 -7.83 -0.16
C THR A 246 8.20 -8.50 -1.14
N LEU A 247 8.13 -8.14 -2.42
CA LEU A 247 9.02 -8.70 -3.46
C LEU A 247 10.47 -8.22 -3.29
N GLU A 248 10.66 -6.93 -3.01
CA GLU A 248 11.96 -6.31 -2.72
C GLU A 248 12.62 -6.98 -1.51
N TYR A 249 11.89 -7.09 -0.40
CA TYR A 249 12.37 -7.70 0.82
C TYR A 249 12.84 -9.15 0.59
N TRP A 250 12.06 -9.95 -0.14
CA TRP A 250 12.47 -11.31 -0.48
C TRP A 250 13.75 -11.34 -1.32
N ALA A 251 13.86 -10.46 -2.32
CA ALA A 251 15.05 -10.37 -3.16
C ALA A 251 16.29 -9.93 -2.35
N GLU A 252 16.14 -8.93 -1.49
CA GLU A 252 17.22 -8.41 -0.64
C GLU A 252 17.72 -9.45 0.35
N ILE A 253 16.83 -10.08 1.14
CA ILE A 253 17.23 -11.08 2.13
C ILE A 253 17.97 -12.25 1.48
N GLU A 254 17.46 -12.77 0.37
CA GLU A 254 18.10 -13.90 -0.29
C GLU A 254 19.48 -13.50 -0.82
N THR A 255 19.64 -12.29 -1.39
CA THR A 255 20.95 -11.80 -1.80
C THR A 255 21.89 -11.62 -0.61
N GLU A 256 21.42 -11.04 0.49
CA GLU A 256 22.23 -10.79 1.68
C GLU A 256 22.69 -12.10 2.35
N GLN A 257 21.79 -13.06 2.52
CA GLN A 257 22.10 -14.38 3.07
C GLN A 257 23.17 -15.08 2.23
N ARG A 258 23.10 -14.97 0.89
CA ARG A 258 24.13 -15.50 -0.02
C ARG A 258 25.47 -14.77 0.13
N PHE A 259 25.47 -13.44 0.25
CA PHE A 259 26.69 -12.67 0.50
C PHE A 259 27.34 -13.02 1.84
N ARG A 260 26.55 -13.12 2.92
CA ARG A 260 27.03 -13.55 4.26
C ARG A 260 27.62 -14.96 4.20
N SER A 261 26.96 -15.88 3.50
CA SER A 261 27.43 -17.25 3.30
C SER A 261 28.77 -17.30 2.55
N LYS A 262 28.93 -16.52 1.47
CA LYS A 262 30.21 -16.41 0.72
C LYS A 262 31.33 -15.82 1.58
N LYS A 263 31.04 -14.80 2.40
CA LYS A 263 32.01 -14.18 3.31
C LYS A 263 32.44 -15.13 4.45
N SER A 264 31.53 -15.97 4.95
CA SER A 264 31.83 -16.99 5.97
C SER A 264 32.76 -18.09 5.44
N LEU A 265 32.58 -18.50 4.18
CA LEU A 265 33.45 -19.47 3.49
C LEU A 265 34.84 -18.89 3.17
N SER A 266 34.94 -17.57 2.98
CA SER A 266 36.22 -16.86 2.80
C SER A 266 37.03 -16.76 4.09
N ARG A 267 36.38 -16.68 5.27
CA ARG A 267 37.06 -16.64 6.58
C ARG A 267 37.47 -18.00 7.14
N SER A 268 36.89 -19.11 6.67
CA SER A 268 37.12 -20.45 7.26
C SER A 268 38.02 -21.39 6.46
N ASN A 269 38.71 -20.94 5.41
CA ASN A 269 39.61 -21.80 4.63
C ASN A 269 41.09 -21.45 4.77
N ALA A 270 41.61 -21.78 5.95
CA ALA A 270 42.90 -22.44 6.09
C ALA A 270 42.70 -23.77 6.85
N LYS A 271 41.92 -24.71 6.29
CA LYS A 271 42.15 -26.16 6.43
C LYS A 271 41.14 -26.95 5.60
N LYS A 272 41.70 -27.81 4.74
CA LYS A 272 41.05 -28.77 3.86
C LYS A 272 39.97 -29.58 4.59
N SER A 273 38.74 -29.56 4.07
CA SER A 273 37.91 -30.75 3.99
C SER A 273 36.92 -30.61 2.83
N THR A 274 37.23 -31.31 1.75
CA THR A 274 36.30 -31.77 0.72
C THR A 274 35.20 -32.61 1.38
N SER A 275 34.16 -31.94 1.88
CA SER A 275 32.86 -32.56 2.15
C SER A 275 31.92 -32.11 1.06
N ARG A 276 31.50 -33.07 0.24
CA ARG A 276 30.48 -32.94 -0.80
C ARG A 276 29.23 -32.29 -0.18
N ARG A 277 29.02 -31.00 -0.43
CA ARG A 277 27.68 -30.40 -0.40
C ARG A 277 26.88 -31.12 -1.49
N ARG A 278 26.15 -32.16 -1.09
CA ARG A 278 25.03 -32.68 -1.87
C ARG A 278 24.11 -31.48 -2.15
N ASN A 279 23.78 -31.30 -3.42
CA ASN A 279 22.69 -30.46 -3.88
C ASN A 279 21.44 -30.80 -3.07
N ASP A 280 21.08 -29.95 -2.13
CA ASP A 280 19.72 -29.93 -1.54
C ASP A 280 18.82 -28.91 -2.29
N ASN A 281 19.35 -28.26 -3.33
CA ASN A 281 18.61 -27.40 -4.26
C ASN A 281 17.62 -28.18 -5.15
N SER A 282 17.53 -29.51 -5.04
CA SER A 282 16.59 -30.31 -5.83
C SER A 282 15.14 -30.27 -5.33
N LEU A 283 14.87 -29.58 -4.20
CA LEU A 283 13.52 -29.46 -3.62
C LEU A 283 12.98 -28.01 -3.57
N SER A 284 13.77 -27.01 -3.99
CA SER A 284 13.28 -25.63 -4.13
C SER A 284 12.35 -25.55 -5.35
N ASN A 285 11.10 -25.15 -5.13
CA ASN A 285 10.07 -25.13 -6.15
C ASN A 285 10.24 -24.01 -7.18
N TRP A 286 10.96 -22.94 -6.83
CA TRP A 286 11.30 -21.83 -7.72
C TRP A 286 12.83 -21.64 -7.84
N PRO A 287 13.34 -21.33 -9.05
CA PRO A 287 14.73 -20.92 -9.22
C PRO A 287 14.93 -19.53 -8.61
N ALA A 288 15.53 -19.49 -7.43
CA ALA A 288 15.70 -18.25 -6.68
C ALA A 288 16.52 -17.18 -7.43
N ASP A 289 17.54 -17.57 -8.21
CA ASP A 289 18.32 -16.62 -9.00
C ASP A 289 17.48 -15.97 -10.10
N ASP A 290 16.74 -16.77 -10.88
CA ASP A 290 15.87 -16.27 -11.93
C ASP A 290 14.77 -15.37 -11.34
N ALA A 291 14.15 -15.79 -10.23
CA ALA A 291 13.14 -15.01 -9.53
C ALA A 291 13.67 -13.64 -9.07
N ILE A 292 14.85 -13.58 -8.47
CA ILE A 292 15.49 -12.31 -8.06
C ILE A 292 15.76 -11.42 -9.29
N THR A 293 16.26 -11.98 -10.38
CA THR A 293 16.51 -11.18 -11.60
C THR A 293 15.22 -10.61 -12.18
N LYS A 294 14.12 -11.38 -12.16
CA LYS A 294 12.82 -10.94 -12.64
C LYS A 294 12.16 -9.91 -11.73
N ILE A 295 12.33 -10.03 -10.41
CA ILE A 295 11.90 -9.00 -9.46
C ILE A 295 12.64 -7.69 -9.75
N LYS A 296 13.96 -7.73 -9.94
CA LYS A 296 14.75 -6.53 -10.27
C LYS A 296 14.36 -5.92 -11.61
N ASP A 297 14.10 -6.74 -12.62
CA ASP A 297 13.61 -6.29 -13.94
C ASP A 297 12.26 -5.57 -13.78
N LEU A 298 11.31 -6.17 -13.06
CA LEU A 298 10.02 -5.55 -12.75
C LEU A 298 10.16 -4.20 -12.04
N ILE A 299 10.97 -4.13 -10.97
CA ILE A 299 11.20 -2.88 -10.22
C ILE A 299 11.84 -1.81 -11.11
N SER A 300 12.81 -2.20 -11.95
CA SER A 300 13.49 -1.25 -12.85
C SER A 300 12.57 -0.67 -13.95
N ARG A 301 11.49 -1.37 -14.29
CA ARG A 301 10.48 -0.90 -15.27
C ARG A 301 9.52 0.14 -14.68
N VAL A 302 9.41 0.23 -13.36
CA VAL A 302 8.51 1.17 -12.69
C VAL A 302 9.31 2.38 -12.22
N PRO A 303 9.11 3.58 -12.79
CA PRO A 303 9.89 4.76 -12.42
C PRO A 303 9.72 5.14 -10.95
N LEU A 304 10.85 5.31 -10.24
CA LEU A 304 10.85 5.67 -8.82
C LEU A 304 10.21 7.05 -8.55
N ILE A 305 10.30 7.97 -9.53
CA ILE A 305 9.68 9.30 -9.43
C ILE A 305 8.15 9.19 -9.43
N ASP A 306 7.58 8.33 -10.27
CA ASP A 306 6.14 8.12 -10.33
C ASP A 306 5.64 7.43 -9.05
N GLN A 307 6.43 6.49 -8.51
CA GLN A 307 6.19 5.91 -7.19
C GLN A 307 6.20 6.98 -6.08
N ALA A 308 7.16 7.91 -6.09
CA ALA A 308 7.25 8.98 -5.10
C ALA A 308 6.07 9.96 -5.18
N LYS A 309 5.65 10.33 -6.40
CA LYS A 309 4.45 11.14 -6.64
C LYS A 309 3.20 10.45 -6.10
N ALA A 310 2.99 9.19 -6.46
CA ALA A 310 1.86 8.39 -6.00
C ALA A 310 1.86 8.25 -4.47
N ALA A 311 2.99 7.90 -3.85
CA ALA A 311 3.11 7.79 -2.40
C ALA A 311 2.74 9.10 -1.68
N THR A 312 3.15 10.24 -2.25
CA THR A 312 2.82 11.57 -1.71
C THR A 312 1.32 11.85 -1.79
N LYS A 313 0.64 11.48 -2.88
CA LYS A 313 -0.81 11.65 -3.07
C LYS A 313 -1.64 10.73 -2.17
N VAL A 314 -1.08 9.58 -1.79
CA VAL A 314 -1.71 8.60 -0.87
C VAL A 314 -1.52 8.98 0.60
N GLY A 315 -0.66 9.96 0.91
CA GLY A 315 -0.33 10.35 2.29
C GLY A 315 0.81 9.54 2.91
N MET A 316 1.49 8.68 2.14
CA MET A 316 2.69 7.94 2.57
C MET A 316 3.95 8.81 2.44
N HIS A 317 3.95 9.99 3.08
CA HIS A 317 4.99 11.01 2.90
C HIS A 317 6.40 10.50 3.22
N ALA A 318 6.57 9.69 4.28
CA ALA A 318 7.88 9.10 4.61
C ALA A 318 8.41 8.18 3.50
N LYS A 319 7.53 7.39 2.85
CA LYS A 319 7.89 6.53 1.72
C LYS A 319 8.24 7.37 0.49
N GLY A 320 7.44 8.41 0.22
CA GLY A 320 7.72 9.37 -0.84
C GLY A 320 9.12 9.99 -0.70
N LEU A 321 9.48 10.43 0.52
CA LEU A 321 10.81 10.96 0.82
C LEU A 321 11.92 9.92 0.60
N GLN A 322 11.73 8.70 1.10
CA GLN A 322 12.69 7.61 0.93
C GLN A 322 12.98 7.32 -0.56
N LEU A 323 11.94 7.31 -1.40
CA LEU A 323 12.06 7.09 -2.84
C LEU A 323 12.79 8.25 -3.53
N LEU A 324 12.50 9.50 -3.15
CA LEU A 324 13.20 10.68 -3.69
C LEU A 324 14.69 10.69 -3.30
N GLU A 325 15.00 10.34 -2.06
CA GLU A 325 16.40 10.17 -1.63
C GLU A 325 17.11 9.05 -2.39
N LEU A 326 16.41 7.96 -2.69
CA LEU A 326 16.97 6.85 -3.45
C LEU A 326 17.32 7.29 -4.88
N VAL A 327 16.42 8.02 -5.55
CA VAL A 327 16.68 8.62 -6.87
C VAL A 327 17.90 9.54 -6.82
N ALA A 328 17.93 10.47 -5.86
CA ALA A 328 19.04 11.39 -5.64
C ALA A 328 20.39 10.67 -5.49
N ARG A 329 20.41 9.58 -4.72
CA ARG A 329 21.62 8.78 -4.49
C ARG A 329 22.02 7.99 -5.72
N MET A 330 21.07 7.46 -6.49
CA MET A 330 21.36 6.72 -7.72
C MET A 330 22.07 7.62 -8.74
N ASP A 331 21.57 8.84 -8.95
CA ASP A 331 22.18 9.81 -9.88
C ASP A 331 23.64 10.12 -9.49
N VAL A 332 23.91 10.34 -8.19
CA VAL A 332 25.27 10.62 -7.70
C VAL A 332 26.21 9.42 -7.86
N VAL A 333 25.69 8.21 -7.64
CA VAL A 333 26.46 6.99 -7.82
C VAL A 333 26.82 6.82 -9.30
N GLU A 334 25.87 7.01 -10.22
CA GLU A 334 26.14 6.95 -11.67
C GLU A 334 27.19 8.00 -12.07
N ASP A 335 27.01 9.26 -11.69
CA ASP A 335 27.95 10.34 -11.98
C ASP A 335 29.36 10.03 -11.44
N PHE A 336 29.49 9.48 -10.23
CA PHE A 336 30.77 9.16 -9.61
C PHE A 336 31.50 7.99 -10.31
N PHE A 337 30.77 6.92 -10.65
CA PHE A 337 31.36 5.74 -11.26
C PHE A 337 31.62 5.90 -12.77
N GLU A 338 30.82 6.69 -13.49
CA GLU A 338 31.02 6.96 -14.91
C GLU A 338 32.10 8.02 -15.16
N SER A 339 32.17 9.06 -14.32
CA SER A 339 33.23 10.09 -14.42
C SER A 339 34.64 9.53 -14.20
N SER A 340 34.76 8.42 -13.46
CA SER A 340 36.03 7.73 -13.20
C SER A 340 36.61 7.01 -14.42
N ARG A 341 35.79 6.75 -15.47
CA ARG A 341 36.27 6.15 -16.73
C ARG A 341 36.82 7.17 -17.74
N GLY A 342 36.59 8.47 -17.54
CA GLY A 342 36.83 9.49 -18.56
C GLY A 342 37.99 10.47 -18.32
N SER A 343 38.41 10.74 -17.08
CA SER A 343 39.38 11.82 -16.85
C SER A 343 40.52 11.43 -15.90
N ARG A 344 41.70 11.21 -16.48
CA ARG A 344 42.97 11.20 -15.77
C ARG A 344 43.45 12.66 -15.65
N GLY A 345 43.33 13.22 -14.46
CA GLY A 345 43.95 14.48 -14.05
C GLY A 345 43.02 15.68 -14.13
N ASP A 346 42.43 16.09 -13.00
CA ASP A 346 42.93 17.24 -12.25
C ASP A 346 42.18 17.45 -10.93
N GLU A 347 42.96 17.86 -9.94
CA GLU A 347 42.64 18.59 -8.71
C GLU A 347 41.39 18.23 -7.88
N MET A 348 41.66 17.42 -6.86
CA MET A 348 40.81 17.07 -5.75
C MET A 348 40.77 18.21 -4.71
N SER A 349 39.98 19.26 -4.94
CA SER A 349 39.75 20.33 -3.95
C SER A 349 38.46 21.14 -4.23
N SER A 350 37.28 20.50 -4.18
CA SER A 350 35.95 21.14 -3.93
C SER A 350 34.80 20.13 -3.75
N SER A 351 35.06 18.93 -3.22
CA SER A 351 34.09 17.82 -3.23
C SER A 351 32.81 18.03 -2.42
N CYS A 352 32.73 18.99 -1.50
CA CYS A 352 31.54 19.13 -0.64
C CYS A 352 30.38 19.87 -1.34
N ASN A 353 30.68 20.94 -2.10
CA ASN A 353 29.65 21.72 -2.78
C ASN A 353 29.15 21.06 -4.07
N TYR A 354 30.01 20.28 -4.73
CA TYR A 354 29.63 19.51 -5.93
C TYR A 354 28.63 18.40 -5.61
N MET A 355 28.72 17.74 -4.45
CA MET A 355 27.75 16.70 -4.08
C MET A 355 26.37 17.26 -3.79
N GLN A 356 26.26 18.42 -3.13
CA GLN A 356 24.95 19.06 -2.90
C GLN A 356 24.26 19.50 -4.19
N GLN A 357 25.03 20.03 -5.15
CA GLN A 357 24.48 20.46 -6.44
C GLN A 357 24.18 19.30 -7.40
N SER A 358 24.91 18.17 -7.29
CA SER A 358 24.62 16.96 -8.08
C SER A 358 23.46 16.14 -7.52
N LEU A 359 23.31 16.05 -6.18
CA LEU A 359 22.22 15.31 -5.51
C LEU A 359 20.81 15.81 -5.90
N LEU A 360 20.69 17.08 -6.29
CA LEU A 360 19.42 17.75 -6.51
C LEU A 360 19.11 18.00 -8.00
N ARG A 361 19.96 17.54 -8.92
CA ARG A 361 19.87 17.91 -10.35
C ARG A 361 18.67 17.26 -11.08
N ASN A 362 18.33 16.03 -10.71
CA ASN A 362 17.24 15.26 -11.33
C ASN A 362 16.05 15.01 -10.38
N VAL A 363 16.18 15.39 -9.11
CA VAL A 363 15.12 15.24 -8.11
C VAL A 363 14.12 16.37 -8.28
N ASN A 364 12.83 16.05 -8.24
CA ASN A 364 11.78 17.06 -8.17
C ASN A 364 11.83 17.74 -6.79
N ILE A 365 12.60 18.83 -6.69
CA ILE A 365 12.81 19.58 -5.44
C ILE A 365 11.48 20.09 -4.88
N ASP A 366 10.55 20.50 -5.75
CA ASP A 366 9.22 20.98 -5.35
C ASP A 366 8.40 19.87 -4.68
N LEU A 367 8.47 18.65 -5.22
CA LEU A 367 7.84 17.48 -4.61
C LEU A 367 8.48 17.13 -3.26
N MET A 368 9.82 17.18 -3.16
CA MET A 368 10.53 16.91 -1.90
C MET A 368 10.17 17.94 -0.82
N LYS A 369 10.08 19.23 -1.17
CA LYS A 369 9.62 20.29 -0.26
C LYS A 369 8.19 20.06 0.20
N THR A 370 7.29 19.69 -0.72
CA THR A 370 5.89 19.37 -0.39
C THR A 370 5.82 18.21 0.61
N VAL A 371 6.60 17.14 0.39
CA VAL A 371 6.66 15.98 1.29
C VAL A 371 7.19 16.37 2.67
N LEU A 372 8.28 17.13 2.74
CA LEU A 372 8.87 17.58 4.00
C LEU A 372 7.96 18.53 4.78
N SER A 373 7.27 19.42 4.07
CA SER A 373 6.24 20.29 4.65
C SER A 373 5.12 19.46 5.29
N ASN A 374 4.65 18.41 4.61
CA ASN A 374 3.62 17.52 5.15
C ASN A 374 4.12 16.65 6.32
N LEU A 375 5.43 16.38 6.39
CA LEU A 375 6.08 15.71 7.53
C LEU A 375 6.42 16.67 8.69
N ASN A 376 6.21 17.98 8.53
CA ASN A 376 6.65 19.04 9.44
C ASN A 376 8.17 19.01 9.74
N ASP A 377 9.00 18.52 8.82
CA ASP A 377 10.46 18.52 8.97
C ASP A 377 11.05 19.84 8.48
N CYS A 378 11.05 20.82 9.39
CA CYS A 378 11.48 22.19 9.12
C CYS A 378 13.01 22.31 8.98
N GLU A 379 13.76 21.45 9.66
CA GLU A 379 15.22 21.48 9.66
C GLU A 379 15.76 21.07 8.30
N THR A 380 15.25 19.98 7.74
CA THR A 380 15.64 19.51 6.41
C THR A 380 15.15 20.46 5.32
N LEU A 381 13.95 21.01 5.46
CA LEU A 381 13.39 21.98 4.51
C LEU A 381 14.21 23.27 4.43
N ASN A 382 14.77 23.74 5.56
CA ASN A 382 15.68 24.89 5.59
C ASN A 382 16.92 24.68 4.70
N VAL A 383 17.57 23.53 4.85
CA VAL A 383 18.79 23.19 4.11
C VAL A 383 18.52 23.10 2.60
N ILE A 384 17.35 22.59 2.20
CA ILE A 384 16.97 22.50 0.79
C ILE A 384 16.58 23.89 0.25
N GLY A 385 15.87 24.70 1.04
CA GLY A 385 15.47 26.07 0.68
C GLY A 385 16.66 26.96 0.30
N GLU A 386 17.78 26.83 1.03
CA GLU A 386 19.03 27.54 0.77
C GLU A 386 19.60 27.38 -0.65
N SER A 387 19.31 26.25 -1.30
CA SER A 387 19.82 25.93 -2.63
C SER A 387 18.95 26.44 -3.79
N SER A 388 17.71 26.86 -3.52
CA SER A 388 16.66 27.09 -4.54
C SER A 388 16.43 28.58 -4.88
N TYR A 389 17.12 29.49 -4.20
CA TYR A 389 16.82 30.94 -4.18
C TYR A 389 17.07 31.73 -5.48
N LEU A 390 17.47 31.11 -6.59
CA LEU A 390 17.92 31.85 -7.78
C LEU A 390 16.94 31.86 -8.96
N VAL A 391 15.81 31.14 -8.91
CA VAL A 391 15.06 30.83 -10.15
C VAL A 391 13.69 31.53 -10.27
N ASN A 392 12.96 31.87 -9.20
CA ASN A 392 11.66 32.57 -9.34
C ASN A 392 11.15 33.25 -8.03
N PRO A 393 10.85 34.57 -8.04
CA PRO A 393 10.34 35.28 -6.85
C PRO A 393 8.98 34.80 -6.33
N LEU A 394 8.08 34.32 -7.19
CA LEU A 394 6.76 33.82 -6.74
C LEU A 394 6.89 32.46 -6.05
N LEU A 395 7.80 31.63 -6.56
CA LEU A 395 8.12 30.31 -6.03
C LEU A 395 8.85 30.47 -4.68
N GLN A 396 9.70 31.48 -4.56
CA GLN A 396 10.32 31.90 -3.30
C GLN A 396 9.28 32.27 -2.22
N VAL A 397 8.23 33.01 -2.58
CA VAL A 397 7.19 33.39 -1.60
C VAL A 397 6.40 32.16 -1.16
N THR A 398 6.01 31.26 -2.08
CA THR A 398 5.30 30.03 -1.71
C THR A 398 6.15 29.07 -0.88
N GLU A 399 7.43 28.95 -1.17
CA GLU A 399 8.37 28.14 -0.37
C GLU A 399 8.57 28.74 1.03
N SER A 400 8.67 30.06 1.13
CA SER A 400 8.77 30.77 2.40
C SER A 400 7.49 30.58 3.24
N ILE A 401 6.31 30.61 2.60
CA ILE A 401 5.03 30.32 3.27
C ILE A 401 5.05 28.92 3.88
N GLN A 402 5.32 27.88 3.07
CA GLN A 402 5.31 26.48 3.53
C GLN A 402 6.29 26.26 4.67
N TRP A 403 7.48 26.85 4.58
CA TRP A 403 8.47 26.80 5.64
C TRP A 403 7.97 27.42 6.94
N LYS A 404 7.42 28.63 6.86
CA LYS A 404 6.93 29.35 8.05
C LYS A 404 5.76 28.64 8.71
N GLU A 405 4.84 28.09 7.92
CA GLU A 405 3.74 27.25 8.43
C GLU A 405 4.26 26.00 9.15
N ALA A 406 5.24 25.30 8.57
CA ALA A 406 5.84 24.13 9.20
C ALA A 406 6.57 24.50 10.51
N SER A 407 7.28 25.63 10.53
CA SER A 407 8.03 26.11 11.69
C SER A 407 7.16 26.67 12.82
N GLY A 408 5.86 26.87 12.57
CA GLY A 408 4.92 27.49 13.50
C GLY A 408 4.99 29.02 13.57
N ASP A 409 5.77 29.68 12.71
CA ASP A 409 5.78 31.14 12.57
C ASP A 409 4.62 31.61 11.66
N PHE A 410 3.40 31.50 12.18
CA PHE A 410 2.20 31.89 11.43
C PHE A 410 2.11 33.40 11.17
N GLU A 411 2.77 34.24 11.97
CA GLU A 411 2.79 35.70 11.74
C GLU A 411 3.69 36.05 10.55
N GLY A 412 4.87 35.42 10.46
CA GLY A 412 5.71 35.53 9.28
C GLY A 412 5.06 34.91 8.03
N ALA A 413 4.33 33.80 8.18
CA ALA A 413 3.60 33.15 7.08
C ALA A 413 2.51 34.07 6.52
N LEU A 414 1.74 34.71 7.40
CA LEU A 414 0.69 35.67 7.04
C LEU A 414 1.23 36.83 6.20
N GLN A 415 2.39 37.39 6.56
CA GLN A 415 3.04 38.45 5.78
C GLN A 415 3.47 37.98 4.38
N ASP A 416 3.88 36.72 4.26
CA ASP A 416 4.25 36.15 2.97
C ASP A 416 3.01 35.79 2.14
N TYR A 417 1.90 35.40 2.76
CA TYR A 417 0.60 35.27 2.10
C TYR A 417 0.12 36.61 1.54
N ASP A 418 0.23 37.70 2.31
CA ASP A 418 -0.06 39.05 1.82
C ASP A 418 0.85 39.43 0.64
N ARG A 419 2.14 39.06 0.70
CA ARG A 419 3.09 39.28 -0.40
C ARG A 419 2.72 38.44 -1.63
N ALA A 420 2.28 37.20 -1.45
CA ALA A 420 1.82 36.32 -2.53
C ALA A 420 0.55 36.87 -3.19
N ALA A 421 -0.41 37.32 -2.40
CA ALA A 421 -1.65 37.94 -2.87
C ALA A 421 -1.37 39.23 -3.67
N GLN A 422 -0.45 40.07 -3.19
CA GLN A 422 -0.03 41.30 -3.89
C GLN A 422 0.69 41.02 -5.21
N ALA A 423 1.53 39.98 -5.25
CA ALA A 423 2.30 39.62 -6.44
C ALA A 423 1.46 38.95 -7.54
N ARG A 424 0.24 38.47 -7.23
CA ARG A 424 -0.58 37.60 -8.10
C ARG A 424 -1.83 38.23 -8.70
N ARG A 425 -1.95 39.56 -8.74
CA ARG A 425 -3.09 40.30 -9.37
C ARG A 425 -3.40 39.98 -10.86
N PHE A 426 -2.80 38.95 -11.45
CA PHE A 426 -2.93 38.54 -12.86
C PHE A 426 -2.98 37.01 -13.12
N CYS A 427 -3.22 36.13 -12.13
CA CYS A 427 -3.18 34.66 -12.33
C CYS A 427 -4.51 33.91 -12.02
N ASP A 428 -4.58 32.64 -12.44
CA ASP A 428 -5.77 31.76 -12.45
C ASP A 428 -6.54 31.65 -11.11
N PRO A 429 -7.89 31.59 -11.15
CA PRO A 429 -8.77 31.62 -9.97
C PRO A 429 -8.64 30.39 -9.04
N ILE A 430 -8.18 29.25 -9.55
CA ILE A 430 -8.04 28.01 -8.74
C ILE A 430 -6.92 28.15 -7.70
N VAL A 431 -5.83 28.82 -8.08
CA VAL A 431 -4.67 28.99 -7.21
C VAL A 431 -4.94 30.07 -6.15
N GLU A 432 -5.83 31.02 -6.47
CA GLU A 432 -6.29 32.09 -5.57
C GLU A 432 -7.04 31.51 -4.36
N SER A 433 -7.91 30.52 -4.55
CA SER A 433 -8.63 29.85 -3.45
C SER A 433 -7.68 29.21 -2.42
N SER A 434 -6.61 28.54 -2.87
CA SER A 434 -5.69 27.86 -1.94
C SER A 434 -4.87 28.82 -1.08
N ILE A 435 -4.55 30.01 -1.61
CA ILE A 435 -3.82 31.05 -0.87
C ILE A 435 -4.73 31.70 0.17
N GLU A 436 -5.95 32.05 -0.23
CA GLU A 436 -6.93 32.60 0.70
C GLU A 436 -7.24 31.61 1.84
N GLU A 437 -7.37 30.33 1.54
CA GLU A 437 -7.57 29.28 2.55
C GLU A 437 -6.39 29.17 3.53
N GLY A 438 -5.15 29.17 3.02
CA GLY A 438 -3.95 29.15 3.87
C GLY A 438 -3.80 30.39 4.74
N GLU A 439 -4.16 31.56 4.21
CA GLU A 439 -4.18 32.82 4.97
C GLU A 439 -5.21 32.76 6.11
N LEU A 440 -6.42 32.28 5.83
CA LEU A 440 -7.48 32.12 6.84
C LEU A 440 -7.09 31.08 7.89
N ASP A 441 -6.41 29.99 7.52
CA ASP A 441 -5.89 28.99 8.45
C ASP A 441 -4.83 29.58 9.39
N CYS A 442 -3.91 30.39 8.86
CA CYS A 442 -2.93 31.13 9.66
C CYS A 442 -3.60 32.08 10.66
N LEU A 443 -4.62 32.83 10.23
CA LEU A 443 -5.38 33.72 11.11
C LEU A 443 -6.12 32.97 12.22
N LEU A 444 -6.70 31.80 11.93
CA LEU A 444 -7.32 30.94 12.94
C LEU A 444 -6.28 30.45 13.96
N LYS A 445 -5.12 29.95 13.50
CA LYS A 445 -4.04 29.46 14.38
C LYS A 445 -3.45 30.55 15.26
N LEU A 446 -3.41 31.80 14.77
CA LEU A 446 -3.02 32.98 15.55
C LEU A 446 -4.11 33.49 16.51
N GLY A 447 -5.32 32.91 16.47
CA GLY A 447 -6.46 33.33 17.29
C GLY A 447 -7.10 34.66 16.86
N ARG A 448 -6.84 35.13 15.63
CA ARG A 448 -7.37 36.40 15.09
C ARG A 448 -8.75 36.21 14.44
N PHE A 449 -9.69 35.65 15.20
CA PHE A 449 -11.02 35.26 14.72
C PHE A 449 -11.87 36.42 14.16
N GLU A 450 -11.76 37.61 14.74
CA GLU A 450 -12.48 38.81 14.26
C GLU A 450 -12.05 39.19 12.83
N SER A 451 -10.75 39.05 12.52
CA SER A 451 -10.20 39.31 11.19
C SER A 451 -10.75 38.32 10.16
N VAL A 452 -10.83 37.03 10.51
CA VAL A 452 -11.42 35.97 9.68
C VAL A 452 -12.89 36.29 9.34
N LEU A 453 -13.68 36.68 10.34
CA LEU A 453 -15.08 37.06 10.12
C LEU A 453 -15.21 38.32 9.26
N SER A 454 -14.41 39.34 9.53
CA SER A 454 -14.48 40.58 8.75
C SER A 454 -14.24 40.33 7.26
N ARG A 455 -13.23 39.51 6.93
CA ARG A 455 -12.83 39.24 5.54
C ARG A 455 -13.86 38.40 4.78
N THR A 456 -14.39 37.38 5.44
CA THR A 456 -15.41 36.50 4.85
C THR A 456 -16.77 37.20 4.66
N THR A 457 -17.13 38.15 5.53
CA THR A 457 -18.36 38.95 5.40
C THR A 457 -18.26 40.09 4.38
N THR A 458 -17.06 40.59 4.07
CA THR A 458 -16.90 41.67 3.09
C THR A 458 -16.97 41.22 1.63
N GLU A 459 -16.84 39.91 1.36
CA GLU A 459 -16.65 39.35 0.02
C GLU A 459 -17.86 38.57 -0.52
N GLU A 460 -19.07 38.84 -0.02
CA GLU A 460 -20.34 38.14 -0.32
C GLU A 460 -20.74 38.03 -1.81
N SER A 461 -19.99 38.62 -2.75
CA SER A 461 -20.37 38.71 -4.16
C SER A 461 -19.83 37.61 -5.10
N CYS A 462 -19.05 36.63 -4.64
CA CYS A 462 -18.52 35.58 -5.52
C CYS A 462 -19.02 34.16 -5.17
N ILE A 463 -19.50 33.45 -6.19
CA ILE A 463 -20.32 32.24 -6.07
C ILE A 463 -19.51 30.99 -5.64
N ASP A 464 -18.18 31.04 -5.70
CA ASP A 464 -17.30 29.86 -5.48
C ASP A 464 -16.65 29.75 -4.09
N LYS A 465 -16.92 30.67 -3.15
CA LYS A 465 -16.18 30.76 -1.86
C LYS A 465 -16.73 29.88 -0.72
N ILE A 466 -17.18 28.66 -1.01
CA ILE A 466 -17.78 27.76 0.00
C ILE A 466 -16.75 27.35 1.08
N SER A 467 -15.49 27.12 0.71
CA SER A 467 -14.40 26.76 1.64
C SER A 467 -14.16 27.88 2.67
N THR A 468 -14.06 29.13 2.23
CA THR A 468 -13.85 30.30 3.13
C THR A 468 -14.96 30.46 4.17
N LYS A 469 -16.20 30.07 3.86
CA LYS A 469 -17.32 30.12 4.81
C LYS A 469 -17.15 29.11 5.96
N ALA A 470 -16.49 27.97 5.73
CA ALA A 470 -16.23 27.00 6.79
C ALA A 470 -15.28 27.59 7.86
N PHE A 471 -14.27 28.38 7.45
CA PHE A 471 -13.40 29.12 8.38
C PHE A 471 -14.17 30.18 9.17
N ALA A 472 -15.14 30.86 8.54
CA ALA A 472 -16.00 31.83 9.22
C ALA A 472 -16.88 31.16 10.30
N VAL A 473 -17.42 29.97 10.02
CA VAL A 473 -18.20 29.19 10.99
C VAL A 473 -17.34 28.83 12.21
N GLU A 474 -16.10 28.38 11.99
CA GLU A 474 -15.17 28.08 13.08
C GLU A 474 -14.84 29.34 13.91
N ALA A 475 -14.50 30.44 13.26
CA ALA A 475 -14.22 31.72 13.93
C ALA A 475 -15.41 32.25 14.74
N ALA A 476 -16.63 32.22 14.19
CA ALA A 476 -17.85 32.64 14.88
C ALA A 476 -18.16 31.77 16.11
N THR A 477 -17.85 30.46 16.01
CA THR A 477 -18.01 29.52 17.11
C THR A 477 -17.04 29.85 18.26
N HIS A 478 -15.77 30.15 17.96
CA HIS A 478 -14.78 30.53 18.97
C HIS A 478 -15.08 31.88 19.63
N LEU A 479 -15.62 32.85 18.88
CA LEU A 479 -16.00 34.16 19.41
C LEU A 479 -17.34 34.16 20.16
N GLY A 480 -18.14 33.09 20.07
CA GLY A 480 -19.48 33.04 20.63
C GLY A 480 -20.47 34.02 19.97
N GLN A 481 -20.22 34.41 18.71
CA GLN A 481 -21.11 35.29 17.93
C GLN A 481 -22.24 34.46 17.32
N TRP A 482 -23.18 34.02 18.16
CA TRP A 482 -24.17 33.01 17.80
C TRP A 482 -25.16 33.46 16.70
N ASP A 483 -25.47 34.75 16.63
CA ASP A 483 -26.41 35.27 15.61
C ASP A 483 -25.81 35.13 14.21
N LYS A 484 -24.53 35.49 14.04
CA LYS A 484 -23.78 35.31 12.79
C LYS A 484 -23.54 33.83 12.47
N LEU A 485 -23.29 33.01 13.50
CA LEU A 485 -23.15 31.58 13.32
C LEU A 485 -24.44 30.96 12.75
N SER A 486 -25.60 31.40 13.24
CA SER A 486 -26.89 30.91 12.74
C SER A 486 -27.13 31.25 11.27
N THR A 487 -26.78 32.47 10.84
CA THR A 487 -26.91 32.87 9.42
C THR A 487 -25.96 32.09 8.53
N LEU A 488 -24.69 31.94 8.93
CA LEU A 488 -23.68 31.20 8.15
C LEU A 488 -24.03 29.72 7.99
N VAL A 489 -24.54 29.07 9.04
CA VAL A 489 -24.95 27.66 8.99
C VAL A 489 -26.20 27.49 8.11
N SER A 490 -27.20 28.36 8.24
CA SER A 490 -28.43 28.28 7.42
C SER A 490 -28.16 28.53 5.93
N GLU A 491 -27.24 29.41 5.58
CA GLU A 491 -26.86 29.66 4.18
C GLU A 491 -26.20 28.45 3.52
N ASN A 492 -25.36 27.72 4.26
CA ASN A 492 -24.63 26.56 3.70
C ASN A 492 -25.52 25.34 3.48
N GLU A 493 -26.60 25.15 4.26
CA GLU A 493 -27.55 24.04 4.06
C GLU A 493 -28.33 24.14 2.73
N THR A 494 -28.46 25.34 2.17
CA THR A 494 -29.25 25.57 0.95
C THR A 494 -28.52 25.21 -0.35
N LYS A 495 -27.18 25.08 -0.28
CA LYS A 495 -26.32 24.76 -1.42
C LYS A 495 -25.81 23.33 -1.26
N GLY A 496 -26.53 22.35 -1.83
CA GLY A 496 -26.16 20.93 -1.82
C GLY A 496 -24.93 20.61 -2.69
N VAL A 497 -23.80 21.26 -2.41
CA VAL A 497 -22.51 21.08 -3.10
C VAL A 497 -21.68 20.04 -2.33
N GLU A 498 -20.87 19.25 -3.04
CA GLU A 498 -19.93 18.32 -2.42
C GLU A 498 -18.86 19.10 -1.63
N PHE A 499 -18.76 18.82 -0.33
CA PHE A 499 -17.85 19.50 0.59
C PHE A 499 -16.58 18.68 0.84
N CYS A 500 -15.45 19.34 1.03
CA CYS A 500 -14.25 18.71 1.59
C CYS A 500 -14.54 18.20 3.03
N PRO A 501 -14.04 17.02 3.46
CA PRO A 501 -14.29 16.50 4.80
C PRO A 501 -13.90 17.48 5.93
N ARG A 502 -12.85 18.29 5.76
CA ARG A 502 -12.51 19.37 6.72
C ARG A 502 -13.61 20.43 6.84
N ASP A 503 -14.21 20.84 5.74
CA ASP A 503 -15.27 21.85 5.75
C ASP A 503 -16.55 21.30 6.37
N VAL A 504 -16.87 20.03 6.07
CA VAL A 504 -17.97 19.31 6.72
C VAL A 504 -17.75 19.24 8.23
N TYR A 505 -16.53 18.94 8.67
CA TYR A 505 -16.18 18.91 10.09
C TYR A 505 -16.40 20.26 10.77
N ARG A 506 -15.89 21.35 10.18
CA ARG A 506 -16.05 22.72 10.70
C ARG A 506 -17.51 23.14 10.79
N GLN A 507 -18.29 22.88 9.74
CA GLN A 507 -19.71 23.20 9.70
C GLN A 507 -20.53 22.37 10.70
N ALA A 508 -20.28 21.06 10.77
CA ALA A 508 -20.97 20.16 11.70
C ALA A 508 -20.68 20.54 13.16
N THR A 509 -19.45 20.98 13.46
CA THR A 509 -19.07 21.49 14.78
C THR A 509 -19.81 22.79 15.12
N GLY A 510 -19.90 23.74 14.19
CA GLY A 510 -20.69 24.96 14.37
C GLY A 510 -22.18 24.67 14.62
N LYS A 511 -22.76 23.74 13.87
CA LYS A 511 -24.16 23.30 14.04
C LYS A 511 -24.40 22.59 15.36
N ALA A 512 -23.44 21.78 15.82
CA ALA A 512 -23.47 21.16 17.13
C ALA A 512 -23.54 22.22 18.24
N MET A 513 -22.71 23.27 18.16
CA MET A 513 -22.70 24.35 19.16
C MET A 513 -24.01 25.15 19.17
N LEU A 514 -24.60 25.45 18.01
CA LEU A 514 -25.93 26.06 17.94
C LEU A 514 -27.01 25.16 18.56
N SER A 515 -26.99 23.86 18.23
CA SER A 515 -27.95 22.89 18.77
C SER A 515 -27.83 22.75 20.30
N LEU A 516 -26.61 22.88 20.84
CA LEU A 516 -26.36 22.89 22.28
C LEU A 516 -26.97 24.12 22.95
N ARG A 517 -26.79 25.31 22.37
CA ARG A 517 -27.38 26.57 22.86
C ARG A 517 -28.90 26.51 22.87
N ASP A 518 -29.50 26.02 21.78
CA ASP A 518 -30.95 25.97 21.60
C ASP A 518 -31.59 24.78 22.35
N ARG A 519 -30.76 23.92 22.99
CA ARG A 519 -31.16 22.71 23.75
C ARG A 519 -31.83 21.63 22.90
N HIS A 520 -31.47 21.54 21.62
CA HIS A 520 -31.94 20.51 20.69
C HIS A 520 -31.00 19.29 20.71
N TRP A 521 -31.21 18.39 21.67
CA TRP A 521 -30.34 17.22 21.88
C TRP A 521 -30.26 16.24 20.69
N GLN A 522 -31.36 16.10 19.92
CA GLN A 522 -31.38 15.22 18.74
C GLN A 522 -30.53 15.77 17.59
N SER A 523 -30.64 17.07 17.33
CA SER A 523 -29.83 17.77 16.31
C SER A 523 -28.35 17.79 16.70
N LEU A 524 -28.06 17.95 17.99
CA LEU A 524 -26.71 17.87 18.53
C LEU A 524 -26.07 16.51 18.26
N ALA A 525 -26.77 15.42 18.62
CA ALA A 525 -26.26 14.06 18.41
C ALA A 525 -26.01 13.75 16.93
N ALA A 526 -26.92 14.17 16.04
CA ALA A 526 -26.76 14.02 14.59
C ALA A 526 -25.54 14.81 14.07
N SER A 527 -25.39 16.08 14.47
CA SER A 527 -24.29 16.93 14.02
C SER A 527 -22.93 16.44 14.53
N LEU A 528 -22.86 15.94 15.76
CA LEU A 528 -21.64 15.33 16.30
C LEU A 528 -21.29 14.03 15.58
N GLN A 529 -22.29 13.22 15.20
CA GLN A 529 -22.04 12.03 14.40
C GLN A 529 -21.51 12.39 13.01
N THR A 530 -22.06 13.42 12.36
CA THR A 530 -21.55 13.96 11.09
C THR A 530 -20.12 14.47 11.23
N ALA A 531 -19.82 15.26 12.28
CA ALA A 531 -18.47 15.74 12.54
C ALA A 531 -17.50 14.58 12.76
N ARG A 532 -17.92 13.55 13.51
CA ARG A 532 -17.10 12.35 13.75
C ARG A 532 -16.80 11.59 12.46
N VAL A 533 -17.79 11.40 11.59
CA VAL A 533 -17.58 10.73 10.30
C VAL A 533 -16.62 11.56 9.43
N ALA A 534 -16.86 12.87 9.31
CA ALA A 534 -15.99 13.76 8.54
C ALA A 534 -14.55 13.86 9.09
N PHE A 535 -14.36 13.68 10.40
CA PHE A 535 -13.04 13.60 11.01
C PHE A 535 -12.32 12.28 10.70
N MET A 536 -13.07 11.17 10.60
CA MET A 536 -12.51 9.85 10.29
C MET A 536 -12.21 9.68 8.79
N ASP A 537 -12.89 10.44 7.93
CA ASP A 537 -12.71 10.45 6.48
C ASP A 537 -11.60 11.44 6.01
N ASN A 538 -11.06 12.27 6.93
CA ASN A 538 -9.85 13.09 6.75
C ASN A 538 -8.60 12.30 7.12
#